data_AF-A0A350JMP2-F1
#
_entry.id   AF-A0A350JMP2-F1
#
_cell.length_a   1.000
_cell.length_b   1.000
_cell.length_c   1.000
_cell.angle_alpha   90.00
_cell.angle_beta   90.00
_cell.angle_gamma   90.00
#
_symmetry.space_group_name_H-M   'P 1'
#
loop_
_entity.id
_entity.type
_entity.pdbx_description
1 polymer ?
#
loop_
_entity_poly.entity_id
_entity_poly.type
_entity_poly.pdbx_seq_one_letter_code
_entity_poly.pdbx_strand_id
1 'polypeptide(L)'
;MKIFLILAAIAGITTGCLEQGENIEPATQNQILDNLPINDRDLLLAPLESALDDVKAAIATDDSYFEGTADWKEGSVSGLMTFKLDGPDTMMVRIEITGNSNLMERHRWFYDQDRRLFFSEHEITNADFGFEKGPMHRNYKFYFEDNGEKLSTYAKISFDGAPLPEFWTPVCLTPEEENHLQNRLNYCRKVSRTEETD
;
A
#
# COMPACT_ATOMS: atom_id res chain seq x y z
N MET A 1 -34.01 -23.39 50.48
CA MET A 1 -35.40 -23.18 49.99
C MET A 1 -35.45 -21.82 49.32
N LYS A 2 -36.11 -21.78 48.17
CA LYS A 2 -36.28 -20.65 47.24
C LYS A 2 -37.23 -19.56 47.81
N ILE A 3 -37.09 -18.33 47.27
CA ILE A 3 -38.17 -17.34 46.97
C ILE A 3 -38.68 -16.51 48.18
N PHE A 4 -38.95 -15.18 48.17
CA PHE A 4 -38.98 -14.08 47.18
C PHE A 4 -39.14 -12.72 47.94
N LEU A 5 -38.69 -11.61 47.33
CA LEU A 5 -39.31 -10.26 47.25
C LEU A 5 -39.63 -9.46 48.55
N ILE A 6 -39.61 -8.12 48.64
CA ILE A 6 -39.88 -7.00 47.72
C ILE A 6 -39.32 -5.69 48.35
N LEU A 7 -38.94 -4.73 47.48
CA LEU A 7 -38.88 -3.24 47.54
C LEU A 7 -39.03 -2.48 48.90
N ALA A 8 -38.51 -1.26 49.14
CA ALA A 8 -38.39 -0.09 48.26
C ALA A 8 -37.57 1.05 48.94
N ALA A 9 -37.09 1.97 48.09
CA ALA A 9 -36.81 3.41 48.34
C ALA A 9 -35.67 3.75 49.31
N ILE A 10 -34.71 4.62 48.96
CA ILE A 10 -34.96 6.05 48.80
C ILE A 10 -34.22 6.62 47.58
N ALA A 11 -34.99 7.40 46.82
CA ALA A 11 -34.56 8.28 45.76
C ALA A 11 -33.72 9.45 46.29
N GLY A 12 -32.63 9.75 45.59
CA GLY A 12 -31.96 11.05 45.63
C GLY A 12 -31.70 11.49 44.20
N ILE A 13 -32.67 12.16 43.59
CA ILE A 13 -32.52 12.87 42.31
C ILE A 13 -32.34 14.34 42.66
N THR A 14 -31.26 14.95 42.20
CA THR A 14 -31.26 16.27 41.53
C THR A 14 -29.92 16.42 40.80
N THR A 15 -29.90 16.06 39.51
CA THR A 15 -29.96 16.97 38.34
C THR A 15 -28.58 17.45 37.88
N GLY A 16 -28.16 16.90 36.74
CA GLY A 16 -27.05 17.40 35.93
C GLY A 16 -26.66 16.41 34.83
N CYS A 17 -27.54 16.24 33.83
CA CYS A 17 -27.34 15.56 32.53
C CYS A 17 -26.85 14.10 32.51
N LEU A 18 -27.80 13.17 32.43
CA LEU A 18 -27.66 11.88 31.76
C LEU A 18 -28.01 12.07 30.27
N GLU A 19 -27.09 11.71 29.38
CA GLU A 19 -27.41 10.87 28.22
C GLU A 19 -26.45 9.66 28.34
N GLN A 20 -26.98 8.49 28.74
CA GLN A 20 -27.08 7.33 27.85
C GLN A 20 -25.81 7.17 27.00
N GLY A 21 -24.84 6.36 27.42
CA GLY A 21 -24.99 4.92 27.35
C GLY A 21 -24.85 4.44 25.90
N GLU A 22 -23.70 4.68 25.28
CA GLU A 22 -23.29 3.87 24.13
C GLU A 22 -22.59 2.62 24.67
N ASN A 23 -23.09 1.47 24.23
CA ASN A 23 -22.32 0.24 24.20
C ASN A 23 -20.98 0.58 23.52
N ILE A 24 -19.90 0.63 24.30
CA ILE A 24 -18.56 0.58 23.72
C ILE A 24 -18.40 -0.86 23.24
N GLU A 25 -18.87 -1.14 22.03
CA GLU A 25 -18.35 -2.26 21.26
C GLU A 25 -16.83 -2.09 21.22
N PRO A 26 -16.04 -3.16 21.44
CA PRO A 26 -14.59 -3.06 21.33
C PRO A 26 -14.28 -2.50 19.95
N ALA A 27 -13.63 -1.34 19.91
CA ALA A 27 -13.20 -0.71 18.68
C ALA A 27 -12.48 -1.78 17.84
N THR A 28 -12.99 -2.05 16.65
CA THR A 28 -12.27 -2.87 15.68
C THR A 28 -10.94 -2.17 15.39
N GLN A 29 -9.86 -2.95 15.25
CA GLN A 29 -8.48 -2.46 15.12
C GLN A 29 -8.32 -1.34 14.07
N ASN A 30 -9.17 -1.33 13.04
CA ASN A 30 -9.23 -0.32 11.99
C ASN A 30 -9.53 1.10 12.52
N GLN A 31 -10.24 1.24 13.65
CA GLN A 31 -10.50 2.54 14.29
C GLN A 31 -9.30 3.09 15.07
N ILE A 32 -8.32 2.24 15.43
CA ILE A 32 -7.15 2.66 16.21
C ILE A 32 -6.15 3.36 15.29
N LEU A 33 -5.90 2.84 14.09
CA LEU A 33 -4.94 3.42 13.14
C LEU A 33 -5.42 4.74 12.51
N ASP A 34 -6.73 4.85 12.22
CA ASP A 34 -7.32 6.05 11.59
C ASP A 34 -7.48 7.24 12.55
N ASN A 35 -7.39 7.03 13.87
CA ASN A 35 -7.58 8.05 14.91
C ASN A 35 -6.30 8.39 15.70
N LEU A 36 -5.14 7.85 15.31
CA LEU A 36 -3.89 8.16 16.03
C LEU A 36 -3.40 9.57 15.69
N PRO A 37 -3.05 10.39 16.70
CA PRO A 37 -2.37 11.66 16.47
C PRO A 37 -1.08 11.42 15.67
N ILE A 38 -0.81 12.29 14.70
CA ILE A 38 0.35 12.20 13.78
C ILE A 38 1.67 12.00 14.55
N ASN A 39 1.80 12.56 15.75
CA ASN A 39 3.00 12.43 16.58
C ASN A 39 3.21 11.02 17.19
N ASP A 40 2.14 10.26 17.41
CA ASP A 40 2.21 8.90 17.96
C ASP A 40 2.30 7.84 16.85
N ARG A 41 1.95 8.22 15.62
CA ARG A 41 2.04 7.37 14.43
C ARG A 41 3.48 6.95 14.15
N ASP A 42 4.42 7.89 14.19
CA ASP A 42 5.85 7.60 13.95
C ASP A 42 6.43 6.65 15.01
N LEU A 43 5.97 6.74 16.26
CA LEU A 43 6.43 5.87 17.35
C LEU A 43 5.98 4.41 17.17
N LEU A 44 4.82 4.18 16.58
CA LEU A 44 4.24 2.85 16.40
C LEU A 44 4.57 2.25 15.03
N LEU A 45 4.58 3.06 13.97
CA LEU A 45 4.81 2.58 12.62
C LEU A 45 6.28 2.44 12.28
N ALA A 46 7.17 3.32 12.76
CA ALA A 46 8.58 3.27 12.36
C ALA A 46 9.26 1.92 12.67
N PRO A 47 9.04 1.27 13.83
CA PRO A 47 9.61 -0.06 14.08
C PRO A 47 9.06 -1.13 13.13
N LEU A 48 7.76 -1.09 12.81
CA LEU A 48 7.11 -2.03 11.91
C LEU A 48 7.61 -1.86 10.48
N GLU A 49 7.61 -0.62 9.98
CA GLU A 49 8.08 -0.26 8.65
C GLU A 49 9.57 -0.57 8.47
N SER A 50 10.39 -0.36 9.52
CA SER A 50 11.80 -0.75 9.51
C SER A 50 11.98 -2.26 9.37
N ALA A 51 11.18 -3.06 10.06
CA ALA A 51 11.25 -4.52 9.94
C ALA A 51 10.82 -4.98 8.52
N LEU A 52 9.79 -4.36 7.94
CA LEU A 52 9.36 -4.64 6.58
C LEU A 52 10.40 -4.22 5.53
N ASP A 53 11.09 -3.10 5.76
CA ASP A 53 12.21 -2.65 4.92
C ASP A 53 13.39 -3.62 4.99
N ASP A 54 13.70 -4.21 6.16
CA ASP A 54 14.74 -5.23 6.31
C ASP A 54 14.39 -6.51 5.52
N VAL A 55 13.13 -6.98 5.61
CA VAL A 55 12.65 -8.15 4.84
C VAL A 55 12.71 -7.85 3.34
N LYS A 56 12.24 -6.68 2.91
CA LYS A 56 12.35 -6.22 1.51
C LYS A 56 13.80 -6.20 1.06
N ALA A 57 14.72 -5.67 1.87
CA ALA A 57 16.13 -5.57 1.53
C ALA A 57 16.75 -6.96 1.31
N ALA A 58 16.42 -7.93 2.17
CA ALA A 58 16.86 -9.32 2.02
C ALA A 58 16.44 -9.90 0.65
N ILE A 59 15.18 -9.71 0.26
CA ILE A 59 14.65 -10.19 -1.04
C ILE A 59 15.31 -9.44 -2.22
N ALA A 60 15.55 -8.15 -2.08
CA ALA A 60 16.12 -7.30 -3.14
C ALA A 60 17.64 -7.42 -3.31
N THR A 61 18.34 -8.21 -2.48
CA THR A 61 19.83 -8.22 -2.42
C THR A 61 20.52 -8.62 -3.73
N ASP A 62 19.85 -9.36 -4.62
CA ASP A 62 20.44 -9.83 -5.88
C ASP A 62 19.43 -9.80 -7.04
N ASP A 63 19.58 -8.82 -7.93
CA ASP A 63 18.80 -8.66 -9.17
C ASP A 63 19.23 -9.67 -10.26
N SER A 64 20.25 -10.51 -10.06
CA SER A 64 20.63 -11.54 -11.05
C SER A 64 19.82 -12.83 -10.92
N TYR A 65 19.16 -13.03 -9.78
CA TYR A 65 18.37 -14.23 -9.51
C TYR A 65 16.89 -14.00 -9.84
N PHE A 66 16.54 -14.20 -11.10
CA PHE A 66 15.17 -14.18 -11.58
C PHE A 66 14.79 -15.55 -12.14
N GLU A 67 13.63 -16.05 -11.72
CA GLU A 67 13.15 -17.38 -12.11
C GLU A 67 12.29 -17.36 -13.37
N GLY A 68 11.84 -16.18 -13.79
CA GLY A 68 11.06 -16.04 -15.02
C GLY A 68 10.89 -14.59 -15.46
N THR A 69 10.72 -14.44 -16.76
CA THR A 69 10.39 -13.18 -17.43
C THR A 69 9.19 -13.39 -18.33
N ALA A 70 8.31 -12.39 -18.41
CA ALA A 70 7.24 -12.32 -19.39
C ALA A 70 7.25 -10.93 -20.03
N ASP A 71 7.42 -10.90 -21.34
CA ASP A 71 7.24 -9.68 -22.13
C ASP A 71 5.75 -9.37 -22.25
N TRP A 72 5.43 -8.09 -22.27
CA TRP A 72 4.08 -7.59 -22.43
C TRP A 72 4.08 -6.42 -23.40
N LYS A 73 3.09 -6.37 -24.30
CA LYS A 73 2.87 -5.25 -25.20
C LYS A 73 1.40 -4.90 -25.27
N GLU A 74 1.09 -3.61 -25.34
CA GLU A 74 -0.26 -3.13 -25.63
C GLU A 74 -0.21 -1.80 -26.35
N GLY A 75 -0.66 -1.79 -27.61
CA GLY A 75 -0.60 -0.61 -28.46
C GLY A 75 0.82 -0.05 -28.56
N SER A 76 1.05 1.10 -27.92
CA SER A 76 2.32 1.81 -27.91
C SER A 76 3.14 1.64 -26.62
N VAL A 77 2.65 0.82 -25.71
CA VAL A 77 3.28 0.55 -24.43
C VAL A 77 3.86 -0.86 -24.47
N SER A 78 5.07 -1.01 -23.94
CA SER A 78 5.75 -2.29 -23.78
C SER A 78 6.26 -2.41 -22.36
N GLY A 79 6.45 -3.63 -21.89
CA GLY A 79 7.04 -3.84 -20.59
C GLY A 79 7.57 -5.25 -20.38
N LEU A 80 8.40 -5.37 -19.35
CA LEU A 80 8.99 -6.62 -18.91
C LEU A 80 8.51 -6.91 -17.49
N MET A 81 7.85 -8.05 -17.31
CA MET A 81 7.51 -8.58 -16.00
C MET A 81 8.57 -9.60 -15.60
N THR A 82 9.14 -9.44 -14.42
CA THR A 82 10.18 -10.32 -13.90
C THR A 82 9.77 -10.85 -12.53
N PHE A 83 10.00 -12.14 -12.30
CA PHE A 83 9.65 -12.84 -11.07
C PHE A 83 10.91 -13.35 -10.39
N LYS A 84 11.05 -13.03 -9.10
CA LYS A 84 12.06 -13.60 -8.22
C LYS A 84 11.35 -14.34 -7.10
N LEU A 85 11.68 -15.62 -6.92
CA LEU A 85 11.39 -16.33 -5.67
C LEU A 85 12.68 -16.32 -4.85
N ASP A 86 12.59 -15.83 -3.62
CA ASP A 86 13.70 -15.87 -2.67
C ASP A 86 13.32 -16.88 -1.56
N GLY A 87 13.83 -18.09 -1.73
CA GLY A 87 13.54 -19.24 -0.87
C GLY A 87 12.09 -19.76 -0.99
N PRO A 88 11.71 -20.73 -0.14
CA PRO A 88 10.33 -21.25 -0.08
C PRO A 88 9.29 -20.21 0.40
N ASP A 89 9.76 -19.05 0.86
CA ASP A 89 9.01 -18.22 1.80
C ASP A 89 8.81 -16.76 1.34
N THR A 90 9.37 -16.28 0.22
CA THR A 90 9.10 -14.90 -0.24
C THR A 90 9.18 -14.73 -1.75
N MET A 91 8.47 -13.74 -2.29
CA MET A 91 8.44 -13.44 -3.72
C MET A 91 8.54 -11.94 -3.99
N MET A 92 9.28 -11.57 -5.02
CA MET A 92 9.25 -10.24 -5.62
C MET A 92 8.76 -10.32 -7.06
N VAL A 93 7.84 -9.43 -7.42
CA VAL A 93 7.43 -9.19 -8.80
C VAL A 93 7.86 -7.79 -9.19
N ARG A 94 8.59 -7.66 -10.30
CA ARG A 94 8.99 -6.38 -10.89
C ARG A 94 8.31 -6.23 -12.24
N ILE A 95 7.83 -5.03 -12.52
CA ILE A 95 7.34 -4.64 -13.83
C ILE A 95 8.07 -3.37 -14.23
N GLU A 96 8.58 -3.35 -15.46
CA GLU A 96 9.09 -2.15 -16.11
C GLU A 96 8.24 -1.86 -17.33
N ILE A 97 7.72 -0.63 -17.44
CA ILE A 97 6.84 -0.20 -18.52
C ILE A 97 7.48 0.99 -19.21
N THR A 98 7.50 0.95 -20.54
CA THR A 98 7.93 2.05 -21.41
C THR A 98 6.81 2.33 -22.41
N GLY A 99 6.34 3.58 -22.48
CA GLY A 99 5.29 4.02 -23.41
C GLY A 99 5.74 5.11 -24.39
N ASN A 100 4.93 5.35 -25.43
CA ASN A 100 5.14 6.43 -26.42
C ASN A 100 4.85 7.82 -25.83
N SER A 101 5.63 8.29 -24.85
CA SER A 101 5.63 9.68 -24.34
C SER A 101 6.84 9.96 -23.43
N ASN A 102 7.95 9.23 -23.60
CA ASN A 102 9.01 9.15 -22.58
C ASN A 102 8.46 8.77 -21.18
N LEU A 103 7.34 8.05 -21.15
CA LEU A 103 6.75 7.50 -19.94
C LEU A 103 7.54 6.24 -19.58
N MET A 104 8.08 6.23 -18.36
CA MET A 104 8.71 5.09 -17.74
C MET A 104 8.04 4.81 -16.40
N GLU A 105 7.56 3.59 -16.21
CA GLU A 105 7.04 3.13 -14.92
C GLU A 105 7.87 1.93 -14.45
N ARG A 106 8.23 1.93 -13.17
CA ARG A 106 8.85 0.77 -12.51
C ARG A 106 8.05 0.44 -11.26
N HIS A 107 7.53 -0.78 -11.21
CA HIS A 107 6.72 -1.24 -10.09
C HIS A 107 7.31 -2.51 -9.50
N ARG A 108 7.28 -2.61 -8.18
CA ARG A 108 7.75 -3.77 -7.42
C ARG A 108 6.74 -4.13 -6.34
N TRP A 109 6.41 -5.41 -6.26
CA TRP A 109 5.54 -5.98 -5.23
C TRP A 109 6.29 -7.09 -4.50
N PHE A 110 6.23 -7.08 -3.17
CA PHE A 110 6.92 -8.01 -2.30
C PHE A 110 5.90 -8.78 -1.46
N TYR A 111 5.99 -10.10 -1.53
CA TYR A 111 5.07 -11.02 -0.90
C TYR A 111 5.81 -11.92 0.09
N ASP A 112 5.13 -12.24 1.18
CA ASP A 112 5.58 -13.21 2.16
C ASP A 112 5.30 -14.66 1.72
N GLN A 113 5.53 -15.60 2.65
CA GLN A 113 5.41 -17.04 2.42
C GLN A 113 3.96 -17.47 2.17
N ASP A 114 3.02 -16.72 2.76
CA ASP A 114 1.59 -16.91 2.62
C ASP A 114 1.04 -16.20 1.37
N ARG A 115 1.92 -15.62 0.54
CA ARG A 115 1.60 -14.83 -0.66
C ARG A 115 0.82 -13.57 -0.37
N ARG A 116 0.99 -12.99 0.82
CA ARG A 116 0.39 -11.73 1.21
C ARG A 116 1.33 -10.60 0.85
N LEU A 117 0.79 -9.56 0.22
CA LEU A 117 1.55 -8.37 -0.12
C LEU A 117 1.85 -7.64 1.19
N PHE A 118 3.13 -7.47 1.53
CA PHE A 118 3.53 -6.70 2.71
C PHE A 118 4.16 -5.35 2.34
N PHE A 119 4.68 -5.23 1.11
CA PHE A 119 5.29 -3.99 0.62
C PHE A 119 5.16 -3.84 -0.90
N SER A 120 4.93 -2.61 -1.37
CA SER A 120 5.06 -2.28 -2.79
C SER A 120 5.70 -0.91 -3.01
N GLU A 121 6.44 -0.77 -4.11
CA GLU A 121 7.10 0.48 -4.51
C GLU A 121 6.87 0.75 -6.00
N HIS A 122 6.50 2.00 -6.32
CA HIS A 122 6.08 2.39 -7.65
C HIS A 122 6.72 3.72 -8.03
N GLU A 123 7.52 3.69 -9.09
CA GLU A 123 8.16 4.85 -9.68
C GLU A 123 7.51 5.15 -11.03
N ILE A 124 7.11 6.40 -11.23
CA ILE A 124 6.55 6.90 -12.48
C ILE A 124 7.36 8.13 -12.88
N THR A 125 8.00 8.05 -14.03
CA THR A 125 8.70 9.16 -14.67
C THR A 125 8.00 9.45 -15.99
N ASN A 126 7.60 10.70 -16.19
CA ASN A 126 7.11 11.19 -17.46
C ASN A 126 7.96 12.39 -17.87
N ALA A 127 8.74 12.25 -18.94
CA ALA A 127 9.63 13.33 -19.39
C ALA A 127 8.97 14.29 -20.39
N ASP A 128 7.78 13.98 -20.89
CA ASP A 128 7.09 14.81 -21.88
C ASP A 128 6.13 15.82 -21.25
N PHE A 129 5.97 16.96 -21.93
CA PHE A 129 4.93 17.94 -21.65
C PHE A 129 3.57 17.42 -22.16
N GLY A 130 2.86 16.64 -21.36
CA GLY A 130 1.53 16.11 -21.72
C GLY A 130 0.54 16.10 -20.57
N PHE A 131 -0.65 16.67 -20.81
CA PHE A 131 -1.88 16.84 -19.98
C PHE A 131 -1.71 17.40 -18.54
N GLU A 132 -0.71 16.94 -17.80
CA GLU A 132 -0.25 17.54 -16.55
C GLU A 132 1.00 18.38 -16.83
N LYS A 133 1.15 19.48 -16.10
CA LYS A 133 2.10 20.55 -16.39
C LYS A 133 3.56 20.10 -16.21
N GLY A 134 4.22 19.72 -17.29
CA GLY A 134 5.67 19.54 -17.36
C GLY A 134 6.20 18.17 -16.93
N PRO A 135 7.53 17.95 -17.02
CA PRO A 135 8.17 16.70 -16.63
C PRO A 135 7.86 16.36 -15.17
N MET A 136 7.60 15.10 -14.90
CA MET A 136 7.13 14.64 -13.61
C MET A 136 7.88 13.38 -13.18
N HIS A 137 8.23 13.34 -11.90
CA HIS A 137 8.78 12.15 -11.27
C HIS A 137 8.04 11.91 -9.95
N ARG A 138 7.39 10.76 -9.83
CA ARG A 138 6.72 10.31 -8.61
C ARG A 138 7.27 8.97 -8.18
N ASN A 139 7.57 8.82 -6.90
CA ASN A 139 7.89 7.53 -6.31
C ASN A 139 6.96 7.32 -5.10
N TYR A 140 6.35 6.15 -5.01
CA TYR A 140 5.39 5.77 -3.98
C TYR A 140 5.85 4.51 -3.27
N LYS A 141 5.62 4.44 -1.97
CA LYS A 141 5.78 3.22 -1.16
C LYS A 141 4.50 2.95 -0.38
N PHE A 142 4.12 1.69 -0.35
CA PHE A 142 2.98 1.19 0.40
C PHE A 142 3.46 0.08 1.33
N TYR A 143 3.02 0.17 2.59
CA TYR A 143 3.19 -0.89 3.57
C TYR A 143 1.82 -1.51 3.85
N PHE A 144 1.80 -2.81 4.08
CA PHE A 144 0.59 -3.58 4.32
C PHE A 144 0.76 -4.45 5.56
N GLU A 145 -0.35 -4.66 6.25
CA GLU A 145 -0.48 -5.59 7.36
C GLU A 145 -0.61 -7.04 6.86
N ASP A 146 -0.44 -7.99 7.77
CA ASP A 146 -0.58 -9.41 7.47
C ASP A 146 -1.97 -9.79 6.94
N ASN A 147 -3.02 -9.01 7.22
CA ASN A 147 -4.37 -9.26 6.69
C ASN A 147 -4.58 -8.67 5.28
N GLY A 148 -3.57 -8.01 4.71
CA GLY A 148 -3.63 -7.32 3.42
C GLY A 148 -4.20 -5.91 3.48
N GLU A 149 -4.54 -5.39 4.67
CA GLU A 149 -4.94 -3.99 4.83
C GLU A 149 -3.71 -3.07 4.71
N LYS A 150 -3.91 -1.91 4.10
CA LYS A 150 -2.84 -0.93 3.89
C LYS A 150 -2.54 -0.22 5.21
N LEU A 151 -1.30 -0.29 5.66
CA LEU A 151 -0.81 0.31 6.90
C LEU A 151 -0.45 1.79 6.71
N SER A 152 0.35 2.08 5.68
CA SER A 152 0.85 3.44 5.43
C SER A 152 1.24 3.64 3.97
N THR A 153 1.32 4.90 3.57
CA THR A 153 1.66 5.29 2.21
C THR A 153 2.51 6.54 2.23
N TYR A 154 3.60 6.51 1.48
CA TYR A 154 4.53 7.61 1.35
C TYR A 154 4.80 7.92 -0.10
N ALA A 155 5.10 9.18 -0.39
CA ALA A 155 5.51 9.60 -1.71
C ALA A 155 6.69 10.56 -1.69
N LYS A 156 7.41 10.56 -2.81
CA LYS A 156 8.33 11.60 -3.26
C LYS A 156 7.82 12.07 -4.60
N ILE A 157 7.49 13.35 -4.71
CA ILE A 157 6.87 13.91 -5.91
C ILE A 157 7.68 15.13 -6.33
N SER A 158 8.01 15.17 -7.62
CA SER A 158 8.66 16.30 -8.26
C SER A 158 7.99 16.62 -9.60
N PHE A 159 7.98 17.90 -9.92
CA PHE A 159 7.44 18.47 -11.15
C PHE A 159 8.47 19.38 -11.81
N ASP A 160 8.23 19.72 -13.07
CA ASP A 160 9.05 20.64 -13.86
C ASP A 160 10.54 20.26 -13.92
N GLY A 161 10.83 18.96 -13.83
CA GLY A 161 12.20 18.43 -13.87
C GLY A 161 13.05 18.70 -12.63
N ALA A 162 12.46 19.16 -11.52
CA ALA A 162 13.15 19.26 -10.24
C ALA A 162 13.61 17.87 -9.74
N PRO A 163 14.64 17.78 -8.90
CA PRO A 163 15.00 16.50 -8.26
C PRO A 163 13.91 16.04 -7.30
N LEU A 164 13.80 14.73 -7.10
CA LEU A 164 12.95 14.18 -6.04
C LEU A 164 13.41 14.67 -4.65
N PRO A 165 12.47 14.92 -3.72
CA PRO A 165 12.84 15.26 -2.35
C PRO A 165 13.65 14.13 -1.68
N GLU A 166 14.55 14.51 -0.77
CA GLU A 166 15.37 13.56 -0.01
C GLU A 166 14.53 12.70 0.92
N PHE A 167 13.51 13.28 1.54
CA PHE A 167 12.67 12.63 2.54
C PHE A 167 11.37 12.08 1.95
N TRP A 168 10.93 10.94 2.47
CA TRP A 168 9.61 10.40 2.20
C TRP A 168 8.56 11.18 2.99
N THR A 169 7.45 11.53 2.34
CA THR A 169 6.35 12.26 2.99
C THR A 169 5.11 11.37 3.04
N PRO A 170 4.41 11.25 4.18
CA PRO A 170 3.14 10.56 4.25
C PRO A 170 2.12 11.20 3.31
N VAL A 171 1.38 10.39 2.55
CA VAL A 171 0.35 10.89 1.63
C VAL A 171 -0.93 10.07 1.74
N CYS A 172 -2.06 10.72 1.46
CA CYS A 172 -3.33 10.07 1.21
C CYS A 172 -3.64 10.21 -0.29
N LEU A 173 -3.52 9.11 -1.03
CA LEU A 173 -3.82 9.09 -2.46
C LEU A 173 -5.32 9.07 -2.70
N THR A 174 -5.74 9.48 -3.88
CA THR A 174 -7.11 9.23 -4.32
C THR A 174 -7.34 7.73 -4.52
N PRO A 175 -8.56 7.21 -4.34
CA PRO A 175 -8.87 5.81 -4.61
C PRO A 175 -8.51 5.38 -6.04
N GLU A 176 -8.61 6.30 -7.00
CA GLU A 176 -8.29 6.06 -8.41
C GLU A 176 -6.79 5.85 -8.62
N GLU A 177 -5.94 6.73 -8.08
CA GLU A 177 -4.48 6.61 -8.14
C GLU A 177 -3.98 5.36 -7.43
N GLU A 178 -4.52 5.08 -6.24
CA GLU A 178 -4.14 3.91 -5.48
C GLU A 178 -4.52 2.62 -6.22
N ASN A 179 -5.74 2.55 -6.74
CA ASN A 179 -6.20 1.42 -7.54
C ASN A 179 -5.35 1.24 -8.80
N HIS A 180 -4.96 2.33 -9.47
CA HIS A 180 -4.07 2.28 -10.63
C HIS A 180 -2.72 1.64 -10.28
N LEU A 181 -2.07 2.09 -9.21
CA LEU A 181 -0.77 1.61 -8.78
C LEU A 181 -0.81 0.15 -8.32
N GLN A 182 -1.78 -0.20 -7.47
CA GLN A 182 -1.87 -1.55 -6.89
C GLN A 182 -2.30 -2.61 -7.93
N ASN A 183 -3.18 -2.27 -8.87
CA ASN A 183 -3.68 -3.23 -9.86
C ASN A 183 -2.89 -3.29 -11.17
N ARG A 184 -1.77 -2.56 -11.28
CA ARG A 184 -0.93 -2.54 -12.48
C ARG A 184 -0.43 -3.94 -12.85
N LEU A 185 -0.03 -4.75 -11.86
CA LEU A 185 0.37 -6.14 -12.08
C LEU A 185 -0.74 -6.99 -12.71
N ASN A 186 -1.96 -6.88 -12.19
CA ASN A 186 -3.11 -7.64 -12.67
C ASN A 186 -3.49 -7.25 -14.10
N TYR A 187 -3.34 -5.96 -14.43
CA TYR A 187 -3.56 -5.46 -15.78
C TYR A 187 -2.59 -6.09 -16.78
N CYS A 188 -1.28 -5.99 -16.53
CA CYS A 188 -0.25 -6.55 -17.43
C CYS A 188 -0.42 -8.07 -17.61
N ARG A 189 -0.77 -8.81 -16.54
CA ARG A 189 -1.03 -10.26 -16.61
C ARG A 189 -2.21 -10.61 -17.52
N LYS A 190 -3.29 -9.82 -17.50
CA LYS A 190 -4.48 -10.10 -18.33
C LYS A 190 -4.19 -9.92 -19.81
N VAL A 191 -3.47 -8.86 -20.16
CA VAL A 191 -3.13 -8.57 -21.56
C VAL A 191 -2.18 -9.63 -22.11
N SER A 192 -1.14 -10.00 -21.36
CA SER A 192 -0.16 -11.01 -21.80
C SER A 192 -0.81 -12.37 -22.13
N ARG A 193 -1.85 -12.77 -21.39
CA ARG A 193 -2.60 -14.02 -21.65
C ARG A 193 -3.47 -13.97 -22.90
N THR A 194 -3.82 -12.78 -23.37
CA THR A 194 -4.68 -12.61 -24.54
C THR A 194 -3.86 -12.76 -25.83
N GLU A 195 -2.58 -12.36 -25.82
CA GLU A 195 -1.66 -12.49 -26.96
C GLU A 195 -1.22 -13.94 -27.24
N GLU A 196 -1.28 -14.85 -26.26
CA GLU A 196 -0.95 -16.27 -26.45
C GLU A 196 -2.08 -17.09 -27.12
N THR A 197 -3.26 -16.50 -27.29
CA THR A 197 -4.47 -17.18 -27.81
C THR A 197 -4.85 -16.82 -29.26
N ASP A 198 -4.06 -15.98 -29.93
CA ASP A 198 -4.22 -15.59 -31.34
C ASP A 198 -3.11 -16.20 -32.24
#